data_AF-A0A2A4Y419-F1
#
_entry.id   AF-A0A2A4Y419-F1
#
_cell.length_a   1.000
_cell.length_b   1.000
_cell.length_c   1.000
_cell.angle_alpha   90.00
_cell.angle_beta   90.00
_cell.angle_gamma   90.00
#
_symmetry.space_group_name_H-M   'P 1'
#
loop_
_entity.id
_entity.type
_entity.pdbx_description
1 polymer ?
#
loop_
_entity_poly.entity_id
_entity_poly.type
_entity_poly.pdbx_seq_one_letter_code
_entity_poly.pdbx_strand_id
1 'polypeptide(L)'
;MLQQRYGIVIDGIKLCSLDTARLCYIVFLAEKLQNGGSVTMNANFLIEALGWSGNICFAASYILCARGKITGTGFMFSALNVAGATLYSIYAIVLGMLPILALELFMGSIGLYFIFKIYLKRS
;
A
#
# COMPACT_ATOMS: atom_id res chain seq x y z
N MET A 1 -30.19 -5.74 -14.79
CA MET A 1 -28.88 -5.13 -15.13
C MET A 1 -28.39 -4.32 -13.93
N LEU A 2 -27.65 -4.96 -13.02
CA LEU A 2 -27.05 -4.31 -11.85
C LEU A 2 -25.55 -4.61 -11.91
N GLN A 3 -24.76 -3.73 -12.53
CA GLN A 3 -23.31 -3.87 -12.54
C GLN A 3 -22.61 -2.60 -12.03
N GLN A 4 -22.08 -2.76 -10.81
CA GLN A 4 -20.89 -2.13 -10.25
C GLN A 4 -20.94 -0.63 -9.90
N ARG A 5 -21.44 -0.42 -8.68
CA ARG A 5 -21.17 0.70 -7.78
C ARG A 5 -19.72 0.66 -7.27
N TYR A 6 -19.19 1.84 -6.96
CA TYR A 6 -17.95 2.14 -6.19
C TYR A 6 -16.62 2.03 -6.95
N GLY A 7 -16.33 3.03 -7.78
CA GLY A 7 -14.97 3.39 -8.19
C GLY A 7 -14.90 4.91 -8.37
N ILE A 8 -14.09 5.61 -7.58
CA ILE A 8 -13.79 7.03 -7.82
C ILE A 8 -12.70 7.05 -8.88
N VAL A 9 -13.02 7.63 -10.05
CA VAL A 9 -12.08 7.81 -11.16
C VAL A 9 -11.49 9.20 -11.02
N ILE A 10 -10.17 9.28 -10.80
CA ILE A 10 -9.39 10.51 -10.95
C ILE A 10 -8.43 10.27 -12.12
N ASP A 11 -8.51 11.11 -13.15
CA ASP A 11 -7.65 11.11 -14.34
C ASP A 11 -7.50 9.76 -15.08
N GLY A 12 -8.63 9.09 -15.34
CA GLY A 12 -8.65 7.90 -16.21
C GLY A 12 -8.03 6.63 -15.60
N ILE A 13 -7.49 6.71 -14.39
CA ILE A 13 -7.04 5.55 -13.63
C ILE A 13 -8.25 5.01 -12.86
N LYS A 14 -8.72 3.81 -13.23
CA LYS A 14 -9.66 3.05 -12.41
C LYS A 14 -8.93 2.59 -11.14
N LEU A 15 -8.94 3.43 -10.12
CA LEU A 15 -8.52 3.05 -8.77
C LEU A 15 -9.51 2.00 -8.28
N CYS A 16 -9.04 0.77 -8.08
CA CYS A 16 -9.81 -0.23 -7.35
C CYS A 16 -10.07 0.33 -5.94
N SER A 17 -11.20 -0.03 -5.33
CA SER A 17 -11.66 0.48 -4.01
C SER A 17 -10.63 0.40 -2.88
N LEU A 18 -9.54 -0.35 -3.11
CA LEU A 18 -8.42 -0.58 -2.23
C LEU A 18 -7.32 0.51 -2.31
N ASP A 19 -7.07 1.08 -3.50
CA ASP A 19 -6.14 2.20 -3.67
C ASP A 19 -6.70 3.50 -3.09
N THR A 20 -8.03 3.62 -3.07
CA THR A 20 -8.75 4.69 -2.39
C THR A 20 -8.48 4.68 -0.89
N ALA A 21 -8.23 3.54 -0.26
CA ALA A 21 -7.96 3.47 1.19
C ALA A 21 -6.60 4.10 1.57
N ARG A 22 -5.56 3.88 0.75
CA ARG A 22 -4.26 4.56 0.93
C ARG A 22 -4.37 6.06 0.69
N LEU A 23 -5.11 6.48 -0.33
CA LEU A 23 -5.35 7.90 -0.60
C LEU A 23 -6.19 8.57 0.51
N CYS A 24 -7.27 7.94 0.96
CA CYS A 24 -8.08 8.43 2.09
C CYS A 24 -7.24 8.53 3.36
N TYR A 25 -6.32 7.59 3.59
CA TYR A 25 -5.43 7.65 4.73
C TYR A 25 -4.40 8.79 4.62
N ILE A 26 -3.82 9.02 3.44
CA ILE A 26 -2.94 10.16 3.19
C ILE A 26 -3.68 11.48 3.42
N VAL A 27 -4.93 11.60 2.96
CA VAL A 27 -5.78 12.78 3.17
C VAL A 27 -6.10 12.97 4.66
N PHE A 28 -6.48 11.90 5.38
CA PHE A 28 -6.70 11.94 6.82
C PHE A 28 -5.44 12.35 7.60
N LEU A 29 -4.27 11.84 7.19
CA LEU A 29 -3.00 12.20 7.81
C LEU A 29 -2.67 13.68 7.53
N ALA A 30 -2.87 14.16 6.30
CA ALA A 30 -2.66 15.56 5.93
C ALA A 30 -3.57 16.50 6.73
N GLU A 31 -4.83 16.12 6.93
CA GLU A 31 -5.78 16.86 7.77
C GLU A 31 -5.32 16.90 9.24
N LYS A 32 -4.80 15.79 9.77
CA LYS A 32 -4.25 15.74 11.13
C LYS A 32 -3.01 16.64 11.30
N LEU A 33 -2.18 16.78 10.26
CA LEU A 33 -1.04 17.69 10.25
C LEU A 33 -1.45 19.16 10.17
N GLN A 34 -2.46 19.47 9.35
CA GLN A 34 -3.03 20.82 9.28
C GLN A 34 -3.64 21.27 10.61
N ASN A 35 -4.19 20.33 11.39
CA ASN A 35 -4.75 20.57 12.72
C ASN A 35 -3.70 20.65 13.86
N GLY A 36 -2.42 20.86 13.54
CA GLY A 36 -1.35 21.05 14.51
C GLY A 36 -0.74 19.75 15.07
N GLY A 37 -0.99 18.61 14.43
CA GLY A 37 -0.29 17.37 14.75
C GLY A 37 1.20 17.47 14.39
N SER A 38 2.09 17.12 15.32
CA SER A 38 3.53 17.07 15.07
C SER A 38 3.95 15.68 14.56
N VAL A 39 4.66 15.62 13.43
CA VAL A 39 5.44 14.42 13.06
C VAL A 39 6.79 14.54 13.73
N THR A 40 7.05 13.69 14.73
CA THR A 40 8.40 13.54 15.27
C THR A 40 9.23 12.72 14.28
N MET A 41 10.16 13.36 13.57
CA MET A 41 11.18 12.64 12.80
C MET A 41 12.07 11.86 13.75
N ASN A 42 12.16 10.55 13.53
CA ASN A 42 12.97 9.67 14.36
C ASN A 42 14.40 9.68 13.80
N ALA A 43 15.40 9.99 14.64
CA ALA A 43 16.81 10.10 14.20
C ALA A 43 17.46 8.75 13.84
N ASN A 44 16.70 7.66 13.90
CA ASN A 44 17.20 6.33 13.60
C ASN A 44 17.14 6.04 12.10
N PHE A 45 18.26 6.25 11.42
CA PHE A 45 18.43 6.04 9.98
C PHE A 45 17.90 4.69 9.48
N LEU A 46 18.07 3.62 10.27
CA LEU A 46 17.57 2.28 9.91
C LEU A 46 16.04 2.23 9.83
N ILE A 47 15.35 2.94 10.71
CA ILE A 47 13.88 2.99 10.75
C ILE A 47 13.35 3.77 9.56
N GLU A 48 13.94 4.93 9.27
CA GLU A 48 13.62 5.72 8.08
C GLU A 48 13.87 4.92 6.80
N ALA A 49 15.00 4.20 6.72
CA ALA A 49 15.31 3.35 5.58
C ALA A 49 14.25 2.26 5.34
N LEU A 50 13.66 1.68 6.39
CA LEU A 50 12.55 0.72 6.27
C LEU A 50 11.30 1.38 5.68
N GLY A 51 10.91 2.55 6.18
CA GLY A 51 9.77 3.30 5.66
C GLY A 51 9.93 3.66 4.19
N TRP A 52 11.09 4.22 3.82
CA TRP A 52 11.41 4.57 2.44
C TRP A 52 11.49 3.35 1.51
N SER A 53 12.09 2.26 1.97
CA SER A 53 12.15 1.01 1.19
C SER A 53 10.75 0.45 0.95
N GLY A 54 9.86 0.51 1.95
CA GLY A 54 8.46 0.12 1.79
C GLY A 54 7.73 0.95 0.72
N ASN A 55 7.90 2.27 0.76
CA ASN A 55 7.35 3.19 -0.22
C ASN A 55 7.90 2.93 -1.64
N ILE A 56 9.20 2.64 -1.77
CA ILE A 56 9.81 2.29 -3.06
C ILE A 56 9.20 1.00 -3.61
N CYS A 57 8.97 -0.02 -2.78
CA CYS A 57 8.32 -1.25 -3.21
C CYS A 57 6.90 -0.99 -3.75
N PHE A 58 6.10 -0.18 -3.04
CA PHE A 58 4.77 0.20 -3.52
C PHE A 58 4.86 0.97 -4.84
N ALA A 59 5.63 2.05 -4.88
CA ALA A 59 5.80 2.89 -6.06
C ALA A 59 6.26 2.08 -7.27
N ALA A 60 7.26 1.22 -7.10
CA ALA A 60 7.73 0.32 -8.15
C ALA A 60 6.60 -0.60 -8.66
N SER A 61 5.79 -1.16 -7.76
CA SER A 61 4.66 -2.02 -8.15
C SER A 61 3.66 -1.29 -9.04
N TYR A 62 3.26 -0.07 -8.66
CA TYR A 62 2.28 0.72 -9.40
C TYR A 62 2.85 1.28 -10.69
N ILE A 63 4.08 1.78 -10.67
CA ILE A 63 4.77 2.30 -11.87
C ILE A 63 4.93 1.18 -12.91
N LEU A 64 5.40 0.01 -12.49
CA LEU A 64 5.56 -1.13 -13.40
C LEU A 64 4.21 -1.61 -13.93
N CYS A 65 3.16 -1.61 -13.10
CA CYS A 65 1.81 -1.99 -13.52
C CYS A 65 1.23 -0.97 -14.52
N ALA A 66 1.36 0.33 -14.24
CA ALA A 66 0.87 1.41 -15.10
C ALA A 66 1.59 1.45 -16.45
N ARG A 67 2.89 1.09 -16.48
CA ARG A 67 3.67 0.94 -17.72
C ARG A 67 3.41 -0.37 -18.47
N GLY A 68 2.48 -1.20 -18.00
CA GLY A 68 2.16 -2.50 -18.59
C GLY A 68 3.29 -3.53 -18.49
N LYS A 69 4.29 -3.30 -17.63
CA LYS A 69 5.44 -4.21 -17.44
C LYS A 69 5.09 -5.40 -16.54
N ILE A 70 4.16 -5.22 -15.62
CA ILE A 70 3.59 -6.28 -14.77
C ILE A 70 2.07 -6.16 -14.76
N THR A 71 1.37 -7.23 -14.38
CA THR A 71 -0.08 -7.23 -14.23
C THR A 71 -0.48 -7.01 -12.77
N GLY A 72 -1.53 -6.23 -12.52
CA GLY A 72 -2.03 -5.96 -11.15
C GLY A 72 -2.57 -7.21 -10.43
N THR A 73 -2.76 -8.31 -11.14
CA THR A 73 -3.15 -9.62 -10.60
C THR A 73 -2.00 -10.64 -10.60
N GLY A 74 -0.81 -10.22 -11.02
CA GLY A 74 0.36 -11.07 -11.19
C GLY A 74 1.22 -11.20 -9.93
N PHE A 75 2.02 -12.26 -9.88
CA PHE A 75 2.89 -12.58 -8.74
C PHE A 75 3.80 -11.41 -8.37
N MET A 76 4.44 -10.77 -9.34
CA MET A 76 5.40 -9.69 -9.08
C MET A 76 4.74 -8.45 -8.47
N PHE A 77 3.52 -8.11 -8.90
CA PHE A 77 2.77 -7.00 -8.31
C PHE A 77 2.39 -7.29 -6.85
N SER A 78 1.85 -8.49 -6.59
CA SER A 78 1.50 -8.91 -5.24
C SER A 78 2.74 -9.03 -4.33
N ALA A 79 3.86 -9.56 -4.84
CA ALA A 79 5.10 -9.69 -4.08
C ALA A 79 5.68 -8.33 -3.66
N LEU A 80 5.72 -7.35 -4.58
CA LEU A 80 6.16 -5.99 -4.25
C LEU A 80 5.24 -5.33 -3.22
N ASN A 81 3.92 -5.52 -3.32
CA ASN A 81 2.99 -4.99 -2.33
C ASN A 81 3.13 -5.69 -0.96
N VAL A 82 3.36 -7.00 -0.91
CA VAL A 82 3.62 -7.70 0.35
C VAL A 82 4.94 -7.21 0.98
N ALA A 83 6.02 -7.14 0.19
CA ALA A 83 7.31 -6.64 0.67
C ALA A 83 7.20 -5.20 1.22
N GLY A 84 6.53 -4.32 0.48
CA GLY A 84 6.27 -2.97 0.93
C GLY A 84 5.46 -2.93 2.22
N ALA A 85 4.38 -3.72 2.31
CA ALA A 85 3.52 -3.78 3.49
C ALA A 85 4.27 -4.27 4.72
N THR A 86 5.15 -5.27 4.57
CA THR A 86 5.99 -5.77 5.66
C THR A 86 6.95 -4.69 6.17
N LEU A 87 7.70 -4.05 5.26
CA LEU A 87 8.66 -3.00 5.63
C LEU A 87 7.98 -1.81 6.31
N TYR A 88 6.86 -1.35 5.73
CA TYR A 88 6.13 -0.19 6.25
C TYR A 88 5.37 -0.52 7.54
N SER A 89 4.94 -1.77 7.75
CA SER A 89 4.37 -2.21 9.02
C SER A 89 5.39 -2.15 10.15
N ILE A 90 6.64 -2.58 9.91
CA ILE A 90 7.71 -2.49 10.92
C ILE A 90 7.97 -1.01 11.26
N TYR A 91 8.07 -0.16 10.25
CA TYR A 91 8.17 1.29 10.43
C TYR A 91 7.01 1.87 11.25
N ALA A 92 5.76 1.50 10.93
CA ALA A 92 4.56 1.95 11.61
C ALA A 92 4.47 1.48 13.07
N ILE A 93 4.92 0.25 13.36
CA ILE A 93 5.00 -0.28 14.73
C ILE A 93 5.95 0.58 15.57
N VAL A 94 7.16 0.84 15.06
CA VAL A 94 8.19 1.59 15.77
C VAL A 94 7.75 3.04 16.06
N LEU A 95 6.97 3.63 15.15
CA LEU A 95 6.44 4.99 15.32
C LEU A 95 5.05 5.07 15.98
N GLY A 96 4.48 3.94 16.42
CA GLY A 96 3.16 3.91 17.07
C GLY A 96 2.00 4.32 16.16
N MET A 97 2.15 4.17 14.83
CA MET A 97 1.16 4.59 13.84
C MET A 97 0.11 3.49 13.60
N LEU A 98 -0.73 3.24 14.61
CA LEU A 98 -1.72 2.14 14.60
C LEU A 98 -2.65 2.13 13.36
N PRO A 99 -3.18 3.27 12.88
CA PRO A 99 -4.03 3.26 11.69
C PRO A 99 -3.29 2.83 10.41
N ILE A 100 -2.03 3.25 10.24
CA ILE A 100 -1.17 2.83 9.11
C ILE A 100 -0.90 1.34 9.20
N LEU A 101 -0.55 0.88 10.40
CA LEU A 101 -0.25 -0.52 10.62
C LEU A 101 -1.44 -1.41 10.25
N ALA A 102 -2.65 -1.05 10.68
CA ALA A 102 -3.86 -1.79 10.34
C ALA A 102 -4.11 -1.83 8.83
N LEU A 103 -3.93 -0.69 8.15
CA LEU A 103 -4.07 -0.60 6.70
C LEU A 103 -3.05 -1.50 5.98
N GLU A 104 -1.77 -1.41 6.34
CA GLU A 104 -0.72 -2.17 5.66
C GLU A 104 -0.82 -3.66 5.92
N LEU A 105 -1.22 -4.10 7.12
CA LEU A 105 -1.51 -5.50 7.39
C LEU A 105 -2.69 -6.02 6.54
N PHE A 106 -3.76 -5.23 6.42
CA PHE A 106 -4.89 -5.59 5.57
C PHE A 106 -4.47 -5.71 4.11
N MET A 107 -3.73 -4.73 3.57
CA MET A 107 -3.22 -4.76 2.19
C MET A 107 -2.25 -5.91 1.94
N GLY A 108 -1.32 -6.13 2.86
CA GLY A 108 -0.36 -7.23 2.82
C GLY A 108 -1.07 -8.60 2.80
N SER A 109 -2.16 -8.75 3.57
CA SER A 109 -2.95 -9.99 3.59
C SER A 109 -3.60 -10.29 2.23
N ILE A 110 -4.08 -9.26 1.52
CA ILE A 110 -4.64 -9.39 0.17
C ILE A 110 -3.54 -9.81 -0.81
N GLY A 111 -2.37 -9.17 -0.75
CA GLY A 111 -1.22 -9.54 -1.57
C GLY A 111 -0.80 -10.99 -1.35
N LEU A 112 -0.70 -11.43 -0.09
CA LEU A 112 -0.41 -12.82 0.29
C LEU A 112 -1.45 -13.80 -0.26
N TYR A 113 -2.74 -13.47 -0.16
CA TYR A 113 -3.82 -14.29 -0.71
C TYR A 113 -3.66 -14.51 -2.23
N PHE A 114 -3.33 -13.46 -2.98
CA PHE A 114 -3.10 -13.59 -4.42
C PHE A 114 -1.87 -14.43 -4.74
N ILE A 115 -0.77 -14.25 -3.99
CA ILE A 115 0.43 -15.10 -4.14
C ILE A 115 0.07 -16.57 -3.91
N PHE A 116 -0.65 -16.87 -2.82
CA PHE A 116 -1.08 -18.22 -2.48
C PHE A 116 -1.98 -18.82 -3.57
N LYS A 117 -2.94 -18.05 -4.09
CA LYS A 117 -3.81 -18.49 -5.20
C LYS A 117 -3.03 -18.78 -6.48
N ILE A 118 -2.02 -17.96 -6.81
CA ILE A 118 -1.17 -18.17 -7.97
C ILE A 118 -0.35 -19.44 -7.80
N TYR A 119 0.20 -19.67 -6.60
CA TYR A 119 0.94 -20.88 -6.29
C TYR A 119 0.08 -22.14 -6.43
N LEU A 120 -1.13 -22.13 -5.88
CA LEU A 120 -2.08 -23.26 -5.98
C LEU A 120 -2.53 -23.56 -7.41
N LYS A 121 -2.70 -22.54 -8.27
CA LYS A 121 -3.05 -22.75 -9.69
C LYS A 121 -1.92 -23.36 -10.52
N ARG A 122 -0.69 -23.35 -10.00
CA ARG A 122 0.50 -23.85 -10.68
C ARG A 122 0.85 -25.28 -10.28
N SER A 123 0.24 -25.79 -9.20
CA SER A 123 0.27 -27.18 -8.74
C SER A 123 -0.84 -28.00 -9.38
#